data_AF-A0AAU3GSM9-F1
#
_entry.id   AF-A0AAU3GSM9-F1
#
_cell.length_a   1.000
_cell.length_b   1.000
_cell.length_c   1.000
_cell.angle_alpha   90.00
_cell.angle_beta   90.00
_cell.angle_gamma   90.00
#
_symmetry.space_group_name_H-M   'P 1'
#
loop_
_entity.id
_entity.type
_entity.pdbx_description
1 polymer ?
#
loop_
_entity_poly.entity_id
_entity_poly.type
_entity_poly.pdbx_seq_one_letter_code
_entity_poly.pdbx_strand_id
1 'polypeptide(L)'
;MEHLGYAERHWFQEVATGAAEPLDRPDSHAPLTTPRPPDVVFAFYRDQCRRSDAVLAATPLSAPPRGRHPVLPGEDEVTDLRWIVLHMIEETARHAGHLDIVRELLDGRTGLGPR
;
A
#
# COMPACT_ATOMS: atom_id res chain seq x y z
N MET A 1 -8.69 3.34 -0.16
CA MET A 1 -7.68 4.36 0.19
C MET A 1 -6.97 4.05 1.50
N GLU A 2 -7.67 3.92 2.62
CA GLU A 2 -7.01 3.62 3.91
C GLU A 2 -6.16 2.34 3.86
N HIS A 3 -6.67 1.31 3.16
CA HIS A 3 -5.92 0.09 2.82
C HIS A 3 -4.53 0.38 2.23
N LEU A 4 -4.43 1.29 1.25
CA LEU A 4 -3.15 1.62 0.61
C LEU A 4 -2.16 2.24 1.60
N GLY A 5 -2.64 3.01 2.59
CA GLY A 5 -1.78 3.50 3.68
C GLY A 5 -1.19 2.36 4.51
N TYR A 6 -2.00 1.37 4.87
CA TYR A 6 -1.49 0.18 5.56
C TYR A 6 -0.55 -0.65 4.68
N ALA A 7 -0.82 -0.75 3.38
CA ALA A 7 0.04 -1.46 2.43
C ALA A 7 1.42 -0.79 2.32
N GLU A 8 1.47 0.54 2.13
CA GLU A 8 2.71 1.32 2.13
C GLU A 8 3.54 1.06 3.39
N ARG A 9 2.89 1.13 4.56
CA ARG A 9 3.54 0.91 5.85
C ARG A 9 4.08 -0.52 5.97
N HIS A 10 3.28 -1.53 5.61
CA HIS A 10 3.68 -2.93 5.70
C HIS A 10 4.92 -3.19 4.83
N TRP A 11 4.85 -2.81 3.56
CA TRP A 11 5.87 -3.16 2.59
C TRP A 11 7.18 -2.38 2.76
N PHE A 12 7.11 -1.06 2.92
CA PHE A 12 8.32 -0.24 3.01
C PHE A 12 8.91 -0.14 4.41
N GLN A 13 8.12 -0.29 5.48
CA GLN A 13 8.65 -0.20 6.84
C GLN A 13 8.84 -1.60 7.42
N GLU A 14 7.78 -2.39 7.57
CA GLU A 14 7.87 -3.70 8.22
C GLU A 14 8.69 -4.70 7.42
N VAL A 15 8.49 -4.81 6.10
CA VAL A 15 9.19 -5.78 5.26
C VAL A 15 10.56 -5.26 4.82
N ALA A 16 10.63 -4.09 4.18
CA ALA A 16 11.92 -3.60 3.66
C ALA A 16 12.91 -3.26 4.78
N THR A 17 12.49 -2.53 5.83
CA THR A 17 13.42 -2.12 6.91
C THR A 17 13.43 -3.07 8.11
N GLY A 18 12.43 -3.96 8.23
CA GLY A 18 12.31 -4.90 9.34
C GLY A 18 11.65 -4.31 10.59
N ALA A 19 11.24 -3.03 10.56
CA ALA A 19 10.67 -2.36 11.71
C ALA A 19 9.71 -1.24 11.28
N ALA A 20 8.67 -1.03 12.09
CA ALA A 20 7.78 0.10 11.98
C ALA A 20 7.26 0.45 13.37
N GLU A 21 7.00 1.74 13.61
CA GLU A 21 6.37 2.18 14.85
C GLU A 21 5.02 1.46 15.03
N PRO A 22 4.69 0.98 16.25
CA PRO A 22 3.44 0.29 16.51
C PRO A 22 2.23 1.11 16.04
N LEU A 23 1.32 0.45 15.32
CA LEU A 23 0.08 1.03 14.86
C LEU A 23 -1.03 0.02 15.11
N ASP A 24 -2.16 0.49 15.65
CA ASP A 24 -3.34 -0.36 15.78
C ASP A 24 -3.83 -0.76 14.38
N ARG A 25 -3.87 -2.06 14.12
CA ARG A 25 -4.19 -2.59 12.80
C ARG A 25 -5.61 -3.17 12.83
N PRO A 26 -6.48 -2.80 11.87
CA PRO A 26 -7.79 -3.42 11.74
C PRO A 26 -7.67 -4.92 11.49
N ASP A 27 -8.65 -5.69 11.96
CA ASP A 27 -8.69 -7.15 11.78
C ASP A 27 -8.60 -7.51 10.29
N SER A 28 -7.62 -8.33 9.94
CA SER A 28 -7.37 -8.79 8.58
C SER A 28 -8.43 -9.76 8.05
N HIS A 29 -9.28 -10.32 8.92
CA HIS A 29 -10.33 -11.26 8.53
C HIS A 29 -11.71 -10.60 8.41
N ALA A 30 -11.80 -9.29 8.70
CA ALA A 30 -13.00 -8.51 8.56
C ALA A 30 -12.86 -7.52 7.39
N PRO A 31 -13.98 -7.10 6.76
CA PRO A 31 -13.95 -5.98 5.82
C PRO A 31 -13.35 -4.75 6.49
N LEU A 32 -12.40 -4.12 5.82
CA LEU A 32 -11.83 -2.86 6.29
C LEU A 32 -12.92 -1.78 6.26
N THR A 33 -13.35 -1.35 7.44
CA THR A 33 -14.24 -0.21 7.64
C THR A 33 -13.53 0.82 8.50
N THR A 34 -13.86 2.09 8.28
CA THR A 34 -13.23 3.19 9.03
C THR A 34 -14.25 4.26 9.37
N PRO A 35 -14.33 4.69 10.64
CA PRO A 35 -15.12 5.84 11.04
C PRO A 35 -14.36 7.16 10.79
N ARG A 36 -13.10 7.09 10.32
CA ARG A 36 -12.26 8.27 10.11
C ARG A 36 -12.79 9.12 8.95
N PRO A 37 -12.74 10.46 9.07
CA PRO A 37 -13.14 11.33 7.98
C PRO A 37 -12.15 11.23 6.80
N PRO A 38 -12.57 11.52 5.56
CA PRO A 38 -11.75 11.31 4.36
C PRO A 38 -10.41 12.04 4.36
N ASP A 39 -10.36 13.26 4.89
CA ASP A 39 -9.14 14.07 5.00
C ASP A 39 -8.09 13.40 5.89
N VAL A 40 -8.51 12.79 7.00
CA VAL A 40 -7.62 12.00 7.88
C VAL A 40 -7.12 10.76 7.16
N VAL A 41 -7.96 10.07 6.40
CA VAL A 41 -7.55 8.90 5.60
C VAL A 41 -6.53 9.29 4.53
N PHE A 42 -6.75 10.41 3.83
CA PHE A 42 -5.81 10.90 2.82
C PHE A 42 -4.50 11.39 3.44
N ALA A 43 -4.56 12.06 4.59
CA ALA A 43 -3.37 12.48 5.31
C ALA A 43 -2.55 11.28 5.78
N PHE A 44 -3.20 10.22 6.28
CA PHE A 44 -2.54 8.97 6.64
C PHE A 44 -1.84 8.34 5.44
N TYR A 45 -2.54 8.16 4.31
CA TYR A 45 -1.93 7.60 3.11
C TYR A 45 -0.70 8.41 2.63
N ARG A 46 -0.83 9.75 2.56
CA ARG A 46 0.28 10.64 2.16
C ARG A 46 1.46 10.59 3.13
N ASP A 47 1.22 10.47 4.44
CA ASP A 47 2.28 10.27 5.43
C ASP A 47 3.03 8.96 5.18
N GLN A 48 2.32 7.88 4.86
CA GLN A 48 2.96 6.60 4.57
C GLN A 48 3.76 6.65 3.26
N CYS A 49 3.25 7.26 2.18
CA CYS A 49 4.03 7.45 0.95
C CYS A 49 5.32 8.24 1.21
N ARG A 50 5.27 9.33 1.99
CA ARG A 50 6.50 10.08 2.34
C ARG A 50 7.53 9.23 3.10
N ARG A 51 7.09 8.29 3.93
CA ARG A 51 7.99 7.33 4.60
C ARG A 51 8.56 6.32 3.61
N SER A 52 7.75 5.82 2.68
CA SER A 52 8.19 4.95 1.59
C SER A 52 9.24 5.64 0.71
N ASP A 53 9.03 6.91 0.36
CA ASP A 53 10.00 7.73 -0.39
C ASP A 53 11.34 7.84 0.33
N ALA A 54 11.32 8.01 1.65
CA ALA A 54 12.55 8.07 2.45
C ALA A 54 13.30 6.74 2.44
N VAL A 55 12.59 5.60 2.49
CA VAL A 55 13.20 4.26 2.37
C VAL A 55 13.83 4.08 0.99
N LEU A 56 13.12 4.48 -0.06
CA LEU A 56 13.60 4.39 -1.45
C LEU A 56 14.82 5.26 -1.72
N ALA A 57 14.87 6.47 -1.14
CA ALA A 57 16.03 7.36 -1.27
C ALA A 57 17.28 6.83 -0.54
N ALA A 58 17.10 6.08 0.55
CA ALA A 58 18.19 5.63 1.41
C ALA A 58 18.69 4.21 1.10
N THR A 59 17.98 3.44 0.29
CA THR A 59 18.21 1.98 0.14
C THR A 59 18.38 1.60 -1.33
N PRO A 60 19.44 0.86 -1.71
CA PRO A 60 19.56 0.32 -3.06
C PRO A 60 18.40 -0.61 -3.41
N LEU A 61 17.90 -0.54 -4.64
CA LEU A 61 16.80 -1.39 -5.11
C LEU A 61 17.13 -2.90 -5.06
N SER A 62 18.40 -3.28 -5.08
CA SER A 62 18.85 -4.68 -4.95
C SER A 62 19.03 -5.13 -3.50
N ALA A 63 18.71 -4.29 -2.51
CA ALA A 63 18.86 -4.66 -1.11
C ALA A 63 17.81 -5.71 -0.72
N PRO A 64 18.20 -6.80 -0.03
CA PRO A 64 17.24 -7.77 0.49
C PRO A 64 16.40 -7.17 1.63
N PRO A 65 15.15 -7.62 1.83
CA PRO A 65 14.32 -7.16 2.93
C PRO A 65 14.93 -7.57 4.29
N ARG A 66 14.71 -6.73 5.30
CA ARG A 66 15.14 -7.01 6.69
C ARG A 66 14.03 -7.61 7.54
N GLY A 67 12.77 -7.45 7.13
CA GLY A 67 11.59 -8.07 7.72
C GLY A 67 11.10 -9.27 6.92
N ARG A 68 9.87 -9.72 7.20
CA ARG A 68 9.26 -10.86 6.54
C ARG A 68 7.78 -10.61 6.25
N HIS A 69 7.34 -11.00 5.06
CA HIS A 69 5.93 -11.21 4.75
C HIS A 69 5.64 -12.72 4.84
N PRO A 70 4.56 -13.18 5.51
CA PRO A 70 4.16 -14.58 5.47
C PRO A 70 3.84 -15.02 4.03
N VAL A 71 4.66 -15.87 3.44
CA VAL A 71 4.43 -16.39 2.07
C VAL A 71 3.45 -17.56 2.14
N LEU A 72 2.36 -17.50 1.38
CA LEU A 72 1.43 -18.63 1.26
C LEU A 72 1.93 -19.67 0.24
N PRO A 73 1.47 -20.93 0.31
CA PRO A 73 1.86 -21.95 -0.67
C PRO A 73 1.56 -21.51 -2.11
N GLY A 74 2.60 -21.40 -2.93
CA GLY A 74 2.50 -20.99 -4.34
C GLY A 74 2.74 -19.50 -4.61
N GLU A 75 3.02 -18.70 -3.58
CA GLU A 75 3.43 -17.30 -3.74
C GLU A 75 4.95 -17.16 -3.85
N ASP A 76 5.40 -16.15 -4.59
CA ASP A 76 6.81 -15.81 -4.71
C ASP A 76 7.34 -15.18 -3.40
N GLU A 77 8.58 -15.48 -3.05
CA GLU A 77 9.27 -14.85 -1.93
C GLU A 77 9.65 -13.39 -2.25
N VAL A 78 9.61 -12.53 -1.24
CA VAL A 78 10.07 -11.15 -1.34
C VAL A 78 11.60 -11.14 -1.45
N THR A 79 12.12 -10.85 -2.64
CA THR A 79 13.56 -10.99 -2.93
C THR A 79 14.38 -9.74 -2.62
N ASP A 80 13.91 -8.57 -3.04
CA ASP A 80 14.60 -7.30 -2.86
C ASP A 80 13.62 -6.10 -2.83
N LEU A 81 14.14 -4.89 -2.58
CA LEU A 81 13.35 -3.67 -2.59
C LEU A 81 12.71 -3.39 -3.97
N ARG A 82 13.33 -3.81 -5.08
CA ARG A 82 12.73 -3.70 -6.42
C ARG A 82 11.44 -4.51 -6.50
N TRP A 83 11.42 -5.75 -5.99
CA TRP A 83 10.22 -6.56 -5.94
C TRP A 83 9.10 -5.83 -5.19
N ILE A 84 9.41 -5.23 -4.03
CA ILE A 84 8.45 -4.49 -3.22
C ILE A 84 7.88 -3.28 -3.98
N VAL A 85 8.72 -2.52 -4.70
CA VAL A 85 8.26 -1.40 -5.52
C VAL A 85 7.31 -1.85 -6.61
N LEU A 86 7.66 -2.92 -7.32
CA LEU A 86 6.81 -3.47 -8.39
C LEU A 86 5.47 -3.94 -7.84
N HIS A 87 5.49 -4.64 -6.70
CA HIS A 87 4.27 -5.05 -6.00
C HIS A 87 3.40 -3.85 -5.61
N MET A 88 3.98 -2.77 -5.08
CA MET A 88 3.23 -1.58 -4.69
C MET A 88 2.67 -0.78 -5.87
N ILE A 89 3.33 -0.82 -7.03
CA ILE A 89 2.80 -0.26 -8.28
C ILE A 89 1.54 -1.03 -8.71
N GLU A 90 1.61 -2.36 -8.71
CA GLU A 90 0.46 -3.22 -9.03
C GLU A 90 -0.69 -3.00 -8.04
N GLU A 91 -0.39 -3.02 -6.74
CA GLU A 91 -1.37 -2.84 -5.67
C GLU A 91 -2.08 -1.48 -5.80
N THR A 92 -1.32 -0.42 -6.06
CA THR A 92 -1.88 0.93 -6.24
C THR A 92 -2.75 1.00 -7.50
N ALA A 93 -2.30 0.45 -8.62
CA ALA A 93 -3.06 0.43 -9.87
C ALA A 93 -4.38 -0.35 -9.75
N ARG A 94 -4.33 -1.53 -9.10
CA ARG A 94 -5.49 -2.37 -8.82
C ARG A 94 -6.55 -1.62 -8.01
N HIS A 95 -6.14 -0.95 -6.93
CA HIS A 95 -7.09 -0.19 -6.11
C HIS A 95 -7.55 1.11 -6.77
N ALA A 96 -6.74 1.75 -7.61
CA ALA A 96 -7.18 2.89 -8.41
C ALA A 96 -8.32 2.48 -9.35
N GLY A 97 -8.20 1.34 -10.05
CA GLY A 97 -9.27 0.80 -10.89
C GLY A 97 -10.56 0.51 -10.10
N HIS A 98 -10.46 -0.06 -8.90
CA HIS A 98 -11.64 -0.26 -8.04
C HIS A 98 -12.30 1.06 -7.63
N LEU A 99 -11.50 2.09 -7.32
CA LEU A 99 -12.02 3.41 -6.96
C LEU A 99 -12.70 4.10 -8.14
N ASP A 100 -12.17 3.92 -9.35
CA ASP A 100 -12.82 4.42 -10.56
C ASP A 100 -14.18 3.78 -10.76
N ILE A 101 -14.30 2.45 -10.65
CA ILE A 101 -15.61 1.76 -10.72
C ILE A 101 -16.59 2.33 -9.70
N VAL A 102 -16.17 2.52 -8.45
CA VAL A 102 -17.02 3.09 -7.40
C VAL A 102 -17.43 4.52 -7.74
N ARG A 103 -16.50 5.36 -8.21
CA ARG A 103 -16.80 6.73 -8.65
C ARG A 103 -17.84 6.74 -9.77
N GLU A 104 -17.65 5.92 -10.80
CA GLU A 104 -18.58 5.82 -11.94
C GLU A 104 -19.98 5.39 -11.51
N LEU A 105 -20.08 4.46 -10.56
CA LEU A 105 -21.37 4.04 -9.99
C LEU A 105 -22.05 5.15 -9.18
N LEU A 106 -21.28 6.03 -8.54
CA LEU A 106 -21.82 7.13 -7.72
C LEU A 106 -22.28 8.32 -8.56
N ASP A 107 -21.56 8.67 -9.63
CA ASP A 107 -21.81 9.89 -10.41
C ASP A 107 -22.34 9.64 -11.83
N GLY A 108 -22.38 8.38 -12.29
CA GLY A 108 -22.86 7.98 -13.62
C GLY A 108 -21.95 8.41 -14.79
N ARG A 109 -20.79 9.02 -14.53
CA ARG A 109 -19.86 9.50 -15.56
C ARG A 109 -18.80 8.44 -15.84
N THR A 110 -18.82 7.87 -17.04
CA THR A 110 -17.85 6.85 -17.49
C THR A 110 -16.72 7.46 -18.34
N GLY A 111 -15.56 6.80 -18.37
CA GLY A 111 -14.48 7.16 -19.28
C GLY A 111 -13.14 6.52 -18.94
N LEU A 112 -12.20 6.51 -19.89
CA LEU A 112 -10.85 5.95 -19.72
C LEU A 112 -9.91 6.85 -18.89
N GLY A 113 -10.46 7.74 -18.03
CA GLY A 113 -9.71 8.79 -17.32
C GLY A 113 -9.43 10.05 -18.17
N PRO A 114 -8.92 11.15 -17.57
CA PRO A 114 -8.44 12.29 -18.32
C PRO A 114 -7.24 11.87 -19.20
N ARG A 115 -7.25 12.30 -20.47
CA ARG A 115 -6.05 12.38 -21.30
C ARG A 115 -5.31 13.68 -20.98
#